data_AF-G7ZV15-F1
#
_entry.id   AF-G7ZV15-F1
#
_cell.length_a   1.000
_cell.length_b   1.000
_cell.length_c   1.000
_cell.angle_alpha   90.00
_cell.angle_beta   90.00
_cell.angle_gamma   90.00
#
_symmetry.space_group_name_H-M   'P 1'
#
loop_
_entity.id
_entity.type
_entity.pdbx_description
1 polymer ?
#
loop_
_entity_poly.entity_id
_entity_poly.type
_entity_poly.pdbx_seq_one_letter_code
_entity_poly.pdbx_strand_id
1 'polypeptide(L)'
;MASPIVSRLPNRDTIPLFFQTTNLKPIFNKRDLYDPDHGKKVLSMTPGLEKLNILPFRVAAYDTKVNKMAFFDPSRAKDFLFISGTKMRSYAKSGENPPDGFMCPSGWKVLVNYYESLQTEEASQQPVLSS
;
A
#
# COMPACT_ATOMS: atom_id res chain seq x y z
N MET A 1 58.01 37.14 13.94
CA MET A 1 58.52 35.96 13.19
C MET A 1 57.97 34.70 13.82
N ALA A 2 57.19 33.92 13.07
CA ALA A 2 57.07 32.45 13.13
C ALA A 2 55.91 32.03 12.23
N SER A 3 56.19 31.08 11.34
CA SER A 3 55.40 30.58 10.21
C SER A 3 54.12 29.80 10.61
N PRO A 4 53.21 29.48 9.67
CA PRO A 4 51.93 28.84 9.96
C PRO A 4 52.06 27.32 10.12
N ILE A 5 51.31 26.75 11.08
CA ILE A 5 51.16 25.30 11.22
C ILE A 5 50.03 24.84 10.30
N VAL A 6 50.41 24.17 9.22
CA VAL A 6 49.56 23.25 8.47
C VAL A 6 49.45 21.96 9.28
N SER A 7 48.23 21.60 9.70
CA SER A 7 47.93 20.25 10.19
C SER A 7 46.67 19.69 9.55
N ARG A 8 46.91 18.99 8.42
CA ARG A 8 46.40 17.65 8.12
C ARG A 8 44.88 17.45 8.16
N LEU A 9 44.27 17.41 6.96
CA LEU A 9 42.95 16.82 6.72
C LEU A 9 42.89 15.40 7.33
N PRO A 10 41.88 15.07 8.15
CA PRO A 10 41.70 13.69 8.59
C PRO A 10 41.15 12.81 7.47
N ASN A 11 41.72 11.62 7.44
CA ASN A 11 41.58 10.51 6.52
C ASN A 11 40.12 10.12 6.25
N ARG A 12 39.79 9.81 4.99
CA ARG A 12 38.61 9.00 4.65
C ARG A 12 38.90 7.60 5.22
N ASP A 13 38.02 7.11 6.08
CA ASP A 13 37.87 5.71 6.53
C ASP A 13 37.76 5.59 8.05
N THR A 14 36.76 6.25 8.65
CA THR A 14 36.11 5.74 9.86
C THR A 14 34.69 6.30 9.94
N ILE A 15 33.70 5.50 9.52
CA ILE A 15 32.29 5.77 9.81
C ILE A 15 32.05 5.24 11.23
N PRO A 16 31.69 6.07 12.22
CA PRO A 16 31.14 5.55 13.45
C PRO A 16 29.72 5.05 13.15
N LEU A 17 29.58 3.73 13.07
CA LEU A 17 28.30 3.03 13.23
C LEU A 17 27.80 3.31 14.65
N PHE A 18 26.99 4.35 14.80
CA PHE A 18 26.21 4.58 16.01
C PHE A 18 24.80 5.08 15.65
N PHE A 19 24.02 4.21 15.01
CA PHE A 19 22.57 4.38 14.99
C PHE A 19 22.02 3.91 16.35
N GLN A 20 22.00 4.81 17.33
CA GLN A 20 21.18 4.64 18.52
C GLN A 20 19.71 4.63 18.06
N THR A 21 19.06 3.47 18.14
CA THR A 21 17.65 3.32 17.84
C THR A 21 16.84 3.98 18.97
N THR A 22 16.51 5.26 18.81
CA THR A 22 15.41 5.83 19.60
C THR A 22 14.11 5.51 18.87
N ASN A 23 13.16 5.01 19.65
CA ASN A 23 11.79 4.63 19.31
C ASN A 23 11.00 5.78 18.64
N LEU A 24 11.35 6.14 17.42
CA LEU A 24 10.45 6.86 16.53
C LEU A 24 9.48 5.82 15.99
N LYS A 25 8.33 5.68 16.66
CA LYS A 25 7.12 5.25 15.95
C LYS A 25 7.04 6.15 14.73
N PRO A 26 7.18 5.64 13.49
CA PRO A 26 7.10 6.51 12.34
C PRO A 26 5.74 7.20 12.45
N ILE A 27 5.75 8.53 12.43
CA ILE A 27 4.55 9.34 12.22
C ILE A 27 4.15 9.09 10.77
N PHE A 28 3.67 7.88 10.50
CA PHE A 28 3.06 7.54 9.24
C PHE A 28 1.70 8.22 9.29
N ASN A 29 1.68 9.48 8.83
CA ASN A 29 0.44 10.16 8.54
C ASN A 29 -0.38 9.17 7.69
N LYS A 30 -1.62 8.86 8.11
CA LYS A 30 -2.53 7.89 7.44
C LYS A 30 -2.98 8.35 6.04
N ARG A 31 -2.21 9.22 5.39
CA ARG A 31 -2.45 9.77 4.07
C ARG A 31 -1.68 8.96 3.04
N ASP A 32 -2.18 8.96 1.83
CA ASP A 32 -1.46 8.37 0.70
C ASP A 32 -0.13 9.09 0.47
N LEU A 33 0.87 8.33 0.01
CA LEU A 33 2.21 8.86 -0.29
C LEU A 33 2.18 9.82 -1.48
N TYR A 34 1.26 9.59 -2.42
CA TYR A 34 1.09 10.38 -3.64
C TYR A 34 -0.35 10.84 -3.80
N ASP A 35 -0.55 11.90 -4.57
CA ASP A 35 -1.87 12.30 -5.04
C ASP A 35 -2.42 11.23 -6.03
N PRO A 36 -3.68 10.80 -5.90
CA PRO A 36 -4.26 9.74 -6.72
C PRO A 36 -4.29 10.06 -8.23
N ASP A 37 -4.23 11.35 -8.61
CA ASP A 37 -4.25 11.80 -9.99
C ASP A 37 -2.85 11.94 -10.61
N HIS A 38 -1.77 11.78 -9.84
CA HIS A 38 -0.42 11.93 -10.38
C HIS A 38 -0.08 10.88 -11.43
N GLY A 39 -0.44 9.61 -11.20
CA GLY A 39 -0.10 8.53 -12.14
C GLY A 39 -0.64 8.77 -13.56
N LYS A 40 -1.92 9.15 -13.67
CA LYS A 40 -2.53 9.44 -14.98
C LYS A 40 -1.90 10.66 -15.66
N LYS A 41 -1.59 11.71 -14.90
CA LYS A 41 -0.97 12.95 -15.42
C LYS A 41 0.45 12.69 -15.90
N VAL A 42 1.28 12.03 -15.09
CA VAL A 42 2.67 11.73 -15.44
C VAL A 42 2.71 10.88 -16.70
N LEU A 43 1.94 9.78 -16.76
CA LEU A 43 1.93 8.91 -17.94
C LEU A 43 1.56 9.65 -19.22
N SER A 44 0.63 10.59 -19.17
CA SER A 44 0.24 11.39 -20.34
C SER A 44 1.32 12.36 -20.86
N MET A 45 2.31 12.70 -20.02
CA MET A 45 3.38 13.65 -20.35
C MET A 45 4.75 12.97 -20.50
N THR A 46 4.84 11.65 -20.31
CA THR A 46 6.11 10.91 -20.34
C THR A 46 6.69 10.88 -21.76
N PRO A 47 7.92 11.38 -21.97
CA PRO A 47 8.62 11.25 -23.25
C PRO A 47 8.85 9.77 -23.62
N GLY A 48 8.68 9.41 -24.88
CA GLY A 48 8.87 8.04 -25.37
C GLY A 48 7.62 7.15 -25.33
N LEU A 49 6.47 7.67 -24.85
CA LEU A 49 5.18 6.97 -24.90
C LEU A 49 4.25 7.50 -26.01
N GLU A 50 4.75 8.27 -26.98
CA GLU A 50 3.93 8.98 -27.99
C GLU A 50 3.16 8.02 -28.91
N LYS A 51 3.66 6.79 -29.08
CA LYS A 51 3.02 5.76 -29.91
C LYS A 51 1.94 4.96 -29.17
N LEU A 52 1.75 5.20 -27.86
CA LEU A 52 0.76 4.51 -27.03
C LEU A 52 -0.40 5.44 -26.69
N ASN A 53 -1.62 4.95 -26.87
CA ASN A 53 -2.82 5.66 -26.44
C ASN A 53 -3.17 5.28 -25.00
N ILE A 54 -2.97 6.21 -24.06
CA ILE A 54 -3.26 6.00 -22.64
C ILE A 54 -4.73 6.32 -22.38
N LEU A 55 -5.48 5.35 -21.83
CA LEU A 55 -6.90 5.51 -21.49
C LEU A 55 -7.06 5.73 -19.98
N PRO A 56 -7.22 6.99 -19.51
CA PRO A 56 -7.40 7.26 -18.09
C PRO A 56 -8.81 6.90 -17.62
N PHE A 57 -8.89 6.18 -16.50
CA PHE A 57 -10.16 5.88 -15.82
C PHE A 57 -10.26 6.68 -14.51
N ARG A 58 -11.50 6.90 -14.08
CA ARG A 58 -11.81 7.41 -12.73
C ARG A 58 -11.93 6.24 -11.76
N VAL A 59 -11.86 6.54 -10.46
CA VAL A 59 -12.04 5.53 -9.41
C VAL A 59 -13.38 4.82 -9.59
N ALA A 60 -13.34 3.49 -9.54
CA ALA A 60 -14.54 2.66 -9.48
C ALA A 60 -14.73 2.12 -8.06
N ALA A 61 -15.97 2.10 -7.60
CA ALA A 61 -16.35 1.59 -6.28
C ALA A 61 -17.65 0.79 -6.41
N TYR A 62 -17.97 0.02 -5.38
CA TYR A 62 -19.19 -0.77 -5.37
C TYR A 62 -20.38 0.15 -5.12
N ASP A 63 -21.29 0.27 -6.08
CA ASP A 63 -22.49 1.09 -5.97
C ASP A 63 -23.61 0.26 -5.36
N THR A 64 -24.05 0.63 -4.16
CA THR A 64 -25.05 -0.09 -3.39
C THR A 64 -26.47 0.06 -3.96
N LYS A 65 -26.72 1.07 -4.81
CA LYS A 65 -28.03 1.25 -5.46
C LYS A 65 -28.23 0.30 -6.63
N VAL A 66 -27.16 0.01 -7.37
CA VAL A 66 -27.21 -0.87 -8.55
C VAL A 66 -26.57 -2.24 -8.32
N ASN A 67 -26.02 -2.47 -7.13
CA ASN A 67 -25.38 -3.71 -6.71
C ASN A 67 -24.28 -4.20 -7.66
N LYS A 68 -23.41 -3.29 -8.10
CA LYS A 68 -22.28 -3.60 -8.98
C LYS A 68 -21.18 -2.54 -8.91
N MET A 69 -20.02 -2.86 -9.47
CA MET A 69 -18.95 -1.89 -9.66
C MET A 69 -19.35 -0.80 -10.66
N ALA A 70 -19.18 0.47 -10.26
CA ALA A 70 -19.46 1.63 -11.09
C ALA A 70 -18.42 2.75 -10.84
N PHE A 71 -18.32 3.70 -11.76
CA PHE A 71 -17.48 4.88 -11.55
C PHE A 71 -18.03 5.71 -10.38
N PHE A 72 -17.15 6.08 -9.47
CA PHE A 72 -17.47 6.89 -8.31
C PHE A 72 -17.99 8.27 -8.72
N ASP A 73 -19.09 8.67 -8.08
CA ASP A 73 -19.69 10.00 -8.22
C ASP A 73 -19.69 10.70 -6.85
N PRO A 74 -18.91 11.78 -6.68
CA PRO A 74 -18.80 12.51 -5.41
C PRO A 74 -20.15 13.04 -4.90
N SER A 75 -21.07 13.38 -5.80
CA SER A 75 -22.39 13.93 -5.45
C SER A 75 -23.25 12.95 -4.65
N ARG A 76 -22.98 11.65 -4.83
CA ARG A 76 -23.68 10.55 -4.19
C ARG A 76 -22.71 9.60 -3.48
N ALA A 77 -21.64 10.14 -2.91
CA ALA A 77 -20.57 9.37 -2.27
C ALA A 77 -21.04 8.32 -1.26
N LYS A 78 -22.14 8.59 -0.54
CA LYS A 78 -22.77 7.68 0.43
C LYS A 78 -23.31 6.37 -0.18
N ASP A 79 -23.61 6.38 -1.47
CA ASP A 79 -24.13 5.22 -2.19
C ASP A 79 -22.99 4.28 -2.65
N PHE A 80 -21.73 4.66 -2.41
CA PHE A 80 -20.57 3.87 -2.80
C PHE A 80 -19.88 3.25 -1.60
N LEU A 81 -19.58 1.97 -1.72
CA LEU A 81 -18.81 1.20 -0.76
C LEU A 81 -17.40 0.96 -1.30
N PHE A 82 -16.41 1.40 -0.53
CA PHE A 82 -14.99 1.12 -0.78
C PHE A 82 -14.57 -0.10 0.03
N ILE A 83 -14.18 -1.16 -0.68
CA ILE A 83 -13.69 -2.41 -0.09
C ILE A 83 -12.18 -2.48 -0.32
N SER A 84 -11.41 -2.11 0.70
CA SER A 84 -9.95 -2.15 0.66
C SER A 84 -9.42 -3.58 0.82
N GLY A 85 -8.14 -3.81 0.49
CA GLY A 85 -7.47 -5.09 0.73
C GLY A 85 -7.52 -5.54 2.20
N THR A 86 -7.41 -4.60 3.14
CA THR A 86 -7.58 -4.89 4.57
C THR A 86 -9.00 -5.39 4.88
N LYS A 87 -10.02 -4.77 4.28
CA LYS A 87 -11.42 -5.20 4.46
C LYS A 87 -11.68 -6.57 3.84
N MET A 88 -11.10 -6.86 2.67
CA MET A 88 -11.16 -8.20 2.07
C MET A 88 -10.54 -9.26 2.98
N ARG A 89 -9.36 -8.98 3.56
CA ARG A 89 -8.75 -9.87 4.55
C ARG A 89 -9.67 -10.10 5.75
N SER A 90 -10.32 -9.05 6.25
CA SER A 90 -11.29 -9.18 7.35
C SER A 90 -12.47 -10.08 7.00
N TYR A 91 -13.07 -9.92 5.82
CA TYR A 91 -14.15 -10.80 5.34
C TYR A 91 -13.71 -12.27 5.27
N ALA A 92 -12.55 -12.54 4.69
CA ALA A 92 -12.03 -13.90 4.62
C ALA A 92 -11.75 -14.49 6.01
N LYS A 93 -11.24 -13.69 6.96
CA LYS A 93 -11.02 -14.12 8.35
C LYS A 93 -12.33 -14.42 9.10
N SER A 94 -13.41 -13.67 8.85
CA SER A 94 -14.71 -13.89 9.48
C SER A 94 -15.58 -14.93 8.78
N GLY A 95 -15.15 -15.42 7.61
CA GLY A 95 -15.97 -16.30 6.76
C GLY A 95 -17.12 -15.58 6.05
N GLU A 96 -17.09 -14.24 6.02
CA GLU A 96 -18.06 -13.41 5.32
C GLU A 96 -17.68 -13.25 3.84
N ASN A 97 -18.69 -13.02 2.99
CA ASN A 97 -18.47 -12.72 1.58
C ASN A 97 -18.63 -11.21 1.33
N PRO A 98 -17.86 -10.63 0.39
CA PRO A 98 -18.14 -9.28 -0.08
C PRO A 98 -19.52 -9.22 -0.76
N PRO A 99 -20.10 -8.01 -0.93
CA PRO A 99 -21.35 -7.84 -1.65
C PRO A 99 -21.32 -8.49 -3.04
N ASP A 100 -22.46 -9.07 -3.44
CA ASP A 100 -22.59 -9.67 -4.77
C ASP A 100 -22.26 -8.66 -5.88
N GLY A 101 -21.57 -9.10 -6.92
CA GLY A 101 -21.12 -8.22 -8.00
C GLY A 101 -19.86 -7.38 -7.70
N PHE A 102 -19.27 -7.47 -6.50
CA PHE A 102 -17.94 -6.89 -6.22
C PHE A 102 -16.80 -7.66 -6.90
N MET A 103 -16.84 -9.00 -6.81
CA MET A 103 -15.87 -9.90 -7.42
C MET A 103 -16.57 -11.20 -7.83
N CYS A 104 -16.08 -11.88 -8.86
CA CYS A 104 -16.64 -13.17 -9.24
C CYS A 104 -16.42 -14.22 -8.11
N PRO A 105 -17.36 -15.13 -7.87
CA PRO A 105 -17.25 -16.11 -6.78
C PRO A 105 -16.00 -16.99 -6.85
N SER A 106 -15.58 -17.37 -8.06
CA SER A 106 -14.36 -18.16 -8.28
C SER A 106 -13.09 -17.39 -7.90
N GLY A 107 -13.02 -16.09 -8.24
CA GLY A 107 -11.92 -15.22 -7.85
C GLY A 107 -11.87 -14.99 -6.33
N TRP A 108 -13.03 -14.81 -5.70
CA TRP A 108 -13.13 -14.66 -4.25
C TRP A 108 -12.63 -15.91 -3.51
N LYS A 109 -12.98 -17.11 -3.99
CA LYS A 109 -12.51 -18.38 -3.41
C LYS A 109 -10.98 -18.49 -3.38
N VAL A 110 -10.30 -17.98 -4.40
CA VAL A 110 -8.83 -17.96 -4.43
C VAL A 110 -8.27 -17.08 -3.30
N LEU A 111 -8.89 -15.93 -3.05
CA LEU A 111 -8.48 -15.03 -1.97
C LEU A 111 -8.73 -15.61 -0.59
N VAL A 112 -9.87 -16.27 -0.38
CA VAL A 112 -10.18 -16.97 0.88
C VAL A 112 -9.10 -17.99 1.20
N ASN A 113 -8.80 -18.90 0.25
CA ASN A 113 -7.76 -19.92 0.42
C ASN A 113 -6.40 -19.30 0.77
N TYR A 114 -6.03 -18.19 0.12
CA TYR A 114 -4.79 -17.47 0.42
C TYR A 114 -4.77 -16.89 1.84
N TYR A 115 -5.86 -16.29 2.30
CA TYR A 115 -5.90 -15.72 3.65
C TYR A 115 -6.00 -16.78 4.75
N GLU A 116 -6.56 -17.95 4.47
CA GLU A 116 -6.56 -19.11 5.37
C GLU A 116 -5.15 -19.72 5.52
N SER A 117 -4.39 -19.83 4.43
CA SER A 117 -3.02 -20.36 4.48
C SER A 117 -2.11 -19.47 5.33
N LEU A 118 -2.21 -18.15 5.19
CA LEU A 118 -1.46 -17.20 6.01
C LEU A 118 -1.76 -17.33 7.51
N GLN A 119 -3.02 -17.57 7.88
CA GLN A 119 -3.38 -17.79 9.29
C GLN A 119 -2.79 -19.09 9.84
N THR A 120 -2.72 -20.12 9.01
CA THR A 120 -2.13 -21.42 9.37
C THR A 120 -0.61 -21.30 9.58
N GLU A 121 0.06 -20.53 8.72
CA GLU A 121 1.50 -20.21 8.87
C GLU A 121 1.76 -19.33 10.11
N GLU A 122 0.95 -18.31 10.36
CA GLU A 122 1.04 -17.45 11.56
C GLU A 122 0.83 -18.27 12.85
N ALA A 123 -0.06 -19.27 12.84
CA ALA A 123 -0.32 -20.13 14.00
C ALA A 123 0.80 -21.15 14.26
N SER A 124 1.50 -21.61 13.21
CA SER A 124 2.60 -22.57 13.33
C SER A 124 3.93 -21.95 13.75
N GLN A 125 4.05 -20.62 13.71
CA GLN A 125 5.26 -19.86 14.06
C GLN A 125 5.24 -19.28 15.49
N GLN A 126 4.35 -19.76 16.37
CA GLN A 126 4.36 -19.35 17.78
C GLN A 126 5.57 -19.94 18.55
N PRO A 127 6.16 -19.18 19.50
CA PRO A 127 7.54 -19.39 19.94
C PRO A 127 7.69 -20.61 20.84
N VAL A 128 8.53 -21.54 20.43
CA VAL A 128 9.17 -22.56 21.27
C VAL A 128 10.21 -21.91 22.21
N LEU A 129 9.82 -20.92 23.02
CA LEU A 129 10.68 -20.35 24.06
C LEU A 129 9.88 -19.98 25.31
N SER A 130 9.58 -21.00 26.11
CA SER A 130 9.50 -20.86 27.58
C SER A 130 9.60 -22.24 28.23
N SER A 131 10.82 -22.64 28.58
CA SER A 131 11.13 -23.63 29.61
C SER A 131 12.43 -23.23 30.27
#